data_AF-A0A9D4F6F8-F1
#
_entry.id   AF-A0A9D4F6F8-F1
#
_cell.length_a   1.000
_cell.length_b   1.000
_cell.length_c   1.000
_cell.angle_alpha   90.00
_cell.angle_beta   90.00
_cell.angle_gamma   90.00
#
_symmetry.space_group_name_H-M   'P 1'
#
loop_
_entity.id
_entity.type
_entity.pdbx_description
1 polymer ?
#
loop_
_entity_poly.entity_id
_entity_poly.type
_entity_poly.pdbx_seq_one_letter_code
_entity_poly.pdbx_strand_id
1 'polypeptide(L)' 'MAVTVSNGIHFLRVDGGKIKRKQVLKMNHVCYGIAHVDAEVFVTSGTALYEYTMDGRLVKKLYEDSTGPDRGDI' A
#
# COMPACT_ATOMS: atom_id res chain seq x y z
N MET A 1 -12.88 -4.49 0.56
CA MET A 1 -12.45 -3.13 0.95
C MET A 1 -11.03 -3.22 1.45
N ALA A 2 -10.10 -2.35 1.03
CA ALA A 2 -8.78 -2.27 1.66
C ALA A 2 -8.63 -0.95 2.43
N VAL A 3 -7.89 -0.99 3.54
CA VAL A 3 -7.58 0.18 4.37
C VAL A 3 -6.12 0.15 4.75
N THR A 4 -5.49 1.32 4.86
CA THR A 4 -4.09 1.46 5.25
C THR A 4 -3.99 1.72 6.75
N VAL A 5 -3.14 0.98 7.44
CA VAL A 5 -2.83 1.18 8.86
C VAL A 5 -1.32 1.15 9.01
N SER A 6 -0.73 2.28 9.41
CA SER A 6 0.72 2.47 9.52
C SER A 6 1.46 2.08 8.23
N ASN A 7 2.15 0.93 8.24
CA ASN A 7 2.92 0.37 7.12
C ASN A 7 2.24 -0.87 6.52
N GLY A 8 0.93 -1.04 6.68
CA GLY A 8 0.21 -2.20 6.16
C GLY A 8 -1.07 -1.84 5.40
N ILE A 9 -1.35 -2.58 4.32
CA ILE A 9 -2.67 -2.59 3.69
C ILE A 9 -3.46 -3.78 4.25
N HIS A 10 -4.59 -3.49 4.87
CA HIS A 10 -5.52 -4.46 5.41
C HIS A 10 -6.65 -4.68 4.43
N PHE A 11 -6.69 -5.86 3.82
CA PHE A 11 -7.83 -6.30 3.03
C PHE A 11 -8.92 -6.81 3.96
N LEU A 12 -10.09 -6.19 3.89
CA LEU A 12 -11.24 -6.43 4.73
C LEU A 12 -12.39 -7.06 3.92
N ARG A 13 -13.10 -7.97 4.57
CA ARG A 13 -14.33 -8.60 4.08
C ARG A 13 -15.45 -8.41 5.10
N VAL A 14 -16.67 -8.22 4.62
CA VAL A 14 -17.86 -8.29 5.47
C VAL A 14 -18.35 -9.72 5.51
N ASP A 15 -18.55 -10.24 6.71
CA ASP A 15 -19.06 -11.59 6.96
C ASP A 15 -20.04 -11.56 8.14
N GLY A 16 -21.29 -11.93 7.89
CA GLY A 16 -22.36 -11.85 8.89
C GLY A 16 -22.56 -10.45 9.48
N GLY A 17 -22.44 -9.40 8.66
CA GLY A 17 -22.56 -8.00 9.09
C GLY A 17 -21.35 -7.47 9.89
N LYS A 18 -20.29 -8.26 10.07
CA LYS A 18 -19.07 -7.84 10.76
C LYS A 18 -17.92 -7.65 9.77
N ILE A 19 -17.12 -6.62 10.01
CA ILE A 19 -15.87 -6.43 9.28
C ILE A 19 -14.83 -7.41 9.84
N LYS A 20 -14.34 -8.30 8.98
CA LYS A 20 -13.25 -9.21 9.28
C LYS A 20 -12.04 -8.87 8.42
N ARG A 21 -10.85 -9.06 9.00
CA ARG A 21 -9.58 -8.92 8.29
C ARG A 21 -9.34 -10.20 7.49
N LYS A 22 -9.20 -10.07 6.17
CA LYS A 22 -8.89 -11.17 5.25
C LYS A 22 -7.38 -11.36 5.12
N GLN A 23 -6.64 -10.27 4.92
CA GLN A 23 -5.20 -10.30 4.67
C GLN A 23 -4.55 -8.99 5.10
N VAL A 24 -3.26 -9.05 5.46
CA VAL A 24 -2.41 -7.88 5.65
C VAL A 24 -1.25 -7.98 4.70
N LEU A 25 -1.08 -6.96 3.87
CA LEU A 25 0.15 -6.72 3.14
C LEU A 25 1.02 -5.80 4.01
N LYS A 26 2.14 -6.32 4.51
CA LYS A 26 3.15 -5.49 5.19
C LYS A 26 4.02 -4.82 4.13
N MET A 27 4.15 -3.50 4.25
CA MET A 27 5.04 -2.70 3.42
C MET A 27 6.31 -2.39 4.21
N ASN A 28 7.42 -2.29 3.48
CA ASN A 28 8.71 -1.84 4.00
C ASN A 28 8.87 -0.30 3.92
N HIS A 29 7.82 0.42 3.52
CA HIS A 29 7.78 1.87 3.44
C HIS A 29 6.52 2.42 4.12
N VAL A 30 6.56 3.71 4.46
CA VAL A 30 5.38 4.44 4.94
C VAL A 30 4.39 4.63 3.78
N CYS A 31 3.10 4.48 4.07
CA CYS A 31 2.03 4.71 3.11
C CYS A 31 1.37 6.06 3.36
N TYR A 32 1.38 6.92 2.34
CA TYR A 32 0.82 8.27 2.39
C TYR A 32 -0.58 8.33 1.77
N GLY A 33 -0.89 7.41 0.86
CA GLY A 33 -2.18 7.36 0.20
C GLY A 33 -2.44 6.01 -0.46
N ILE A 34 -3.73 5.67 -0.59
CA ILE A 34 -4.21 4.47 -1.27
C ILE A 34 -5.32 4.86 -2.23
N ALA A 35 -5.24 4.34 -3.45
CA ALA A 35 -6.31 4.42 -4.43
C ALA A 35 -6.66 3.00 -4.90
N HIS A 36 -7.96 2.74 -5.01
CA HIS A 36 -8.47 1.53 -5.65
C HIS A 36 -8.95 1.91 -7.04
N VAL A 37 -8.39 1.28 -8.07
CA VAL A 37 -8.83 1.44 -9.45
C VAL A 37 -8.99 0.03 -10.01
N ASP A 38 -10.21 -0.32 -10.40
CA ASP A 38 -10.58 -1.65 -10.89
C ASP A 38 -10.14 -2.80 -9.95
N ALA A 39 -9.23 -3.65 -10.42
CA ALA A 39 -8.70 -4.81 -9.70
C ALA A 39 -7.32 -4.56 -9.06
N GLU A 40 -6.92 -3.29 -8.95
CA GLU A 40 -5.59 -2.86 -8.54
C GLU A 40 -5.64 -1.89 -7.36
N VAL A 41 -4.56 -1.91 -6.58
CA VAL A 41 -4.33 -1.05 -5.42
C VAL A 41 -3.07 -0.24 -5.66
N PHE A 42 -3.22 1.07 -5.75
CA PHE A 42 -2.12 1.99 -5.89
C PHE A 42 -1.77 2.56 -4.53
N VAL A 43 -0.49 2.52 -4.18
CA VAL A 43 0.02 3.01 -2.91
C VAL A 43 1.11 4.03 -3.15
N THR A 44 0.95 5.21 -2.55
CA THR A 44 2.00 6.22 -2.53
C THR A 44 2.83 6.12 -1.26
N SER A 45 4.15 6.25 -1.40
CA SER A 45 5.07 6.58 -0.32
C SER A 45 5.59 8.01 -0.50
N GLY A 46 6.50 8.44 0.37
CA GLY A 46 7.16 9.75 0.22
C GLY A 46 8.03 9.87 -1.03
N THR A 47 8.48 8.76 -1.62
CA THR A 47 9.43 8.75 -2.75
C THR A 47 9.02 7.84 -3.89
N ALA A 48 7.94 7.06 -3.76
CA ALA A 48 7.60 6.06 -4.76
C ALA A 48 6.09 5.83 -4.89
N LEU A 49 5.69 5.32 -6.04
CA LEU A 49 4.35 4.84 -6.34
C LEU A 49 4.42 3.35 -6.64
N TYR A 50 3.57 2.58 -5.98
CA TYR A 50 3.51 1.12 -6.09
C TYR A 50 2.14 0.69 -6.58
N GLU A 51 2.12 -0.38 -7.37
CA GLU A 51 0.92 -1.06 -7.81
C GLU A 51 0.90 -2.46 -7.23
N TYR A 52 -0.18 -2.78 -6.52
CA TYR A 52 -0.43 -4.08 -5.93
C TYR A 52 -1.71 -4.67 -6.51
N THR A 53 -1.74 -5.99 -6.62
CA THR A 53 -2.98 -6.72 -6.85
C THR A 53 -3.88 -6.66 -5.59
N MET A 54 -5.17 -6.96 -5.77
CA MET A 54 -6.12 -7.06 -4.64
C MET A 54 -5.87 -8.24 -3.68
N ASP A 55 -5.01 -9.19 -4.05
CA ASP A 55 -4.47 -10.22 -3.14
C ASP A 55 -3.11 -9.81 -2.54
N GLY A 56 -2.72 -8.54 -2.67
CA GLY A 56 -1.58 -7.94 -1.99
C GLY A 56 -0.22 -8.31 -2.57
N ARG A 57 -0.14 -8.76 -3.82
CA ARG A 57 1.15 -9.00 -4.50
C ARG A 57 1.60 -7.72 -5.16
N LEU A 58 2.88 -7.37 -5.00
CA LEU A 58 3.46 -6.24 -5.72
C LEU A 58 3.50 -6.59 -7.21
N VAL A 59 2.80 -5.81 -8.03
CA VAL A 59 2.85 -5.92 -9.49
C VAL A 59 4.10 -5.21 -9.99
N LYS A 60 4.24 -3.93 -9.64
CA LYS A 60 5.38 -3.10 -10.05
C LYS A 60 5.53 -1.83 -9.20
N LYS A 61 6.73 -1.28 -9.20
CA LYS A 61 7.00 0.09 -8.77
C LYS A 61 6.84 1.01 -9.99
N LEU A 62 5.79 1.82 -10.00
CA LEU A 62 5.43 2.70 -11.11
C LEU A 62 6.34 3.92 -11.21
N TYR A 63 6.80 4.41 -10.06
CA TYR A 63 7.67 5.56 -9.96
C TYR A 63 8.54 5.44 -8.72
N GLU A 64 9.79 5.91 -8.82
CA GLU A 64 10.69 6.11 -7.70
C GLU A 64 11.51 7.38 -7.94
N ASP A 65 11.36 8.33 -7.03
CA ASP A 65 12.28 9.44 -6.91
C ASP A 65 13.53 8.97 -6.17
N SER A 66 14.57 8.67 -6.93
CA SER A 66 15.91 8.40 -6.42
C SER A 66 16.76 9.67 -6.28
N THR A 67 16.19 10.85 -6.55
CA THR A 67 16.88 12.15 -6.47
C THR A 67 16.64 12.87 -5.14
N GLY A 68 15.85 12.27 -4.24
CA GLY A 68 15.71 12.76 -2.86
C GLY A 68 17.07 12.93 -2.18
N PRO A 69 17.23 13.95 -1.31
CA PRO A 69 18.53 14.28 -0.75
C PRO A 69 19.09 13.04 -0.06
N ASP A 70 20.35 12.74 -0.36
CA ASP A 70 21.17 11.82 0.40
C ASP A 70 21.11 12.29 1.86
N ARG A 71 20.20 11.72 2.65
CA ARG A 71 20.14 11.95 4.10
C ARG A 71 21.25 11.11 4.73
N GLY A 72 22.48 11.42 4.33
CA GLY A 72 23.62 11.28 5.21
C GLY A 72 23.36 12.19 6.41
N ASP A 73 23.23 11.56 7.57
CA ASP A 73 23.53 12.09 8.89
C ASP A 73 23.14 13.56 9.18
N ILE A 74 22.08 13.74 9.95
CA ILE A 74 21.98 14.81 10.96
C ILE A 74 21.42 14.22 12.25
#